data_AF-A0A2R7NIX2-F1
#
_entry.id   AF-A0A2R7NIX2-F1
#
_cell.length_a   1.000
_cell.length_b   1.000
_cell.length_c   1.000
_cell.angle_alpha   90.00
_cell.angle_beta   90.00
_cell.angle_gamma   90.00
#
_symmetry.space_group_name_H-M   'P 1'
#
loop_
_entity.id
_entity.type
_entity.pdbx_description
1 polymer ?
#
loop_
_entity_poly.entity_id
_entity_poly.type
_entity_poly.pdbx_seq_one_letter_code
_entity_poly.pdbx_strand_id
1 'polypeptide(L)'
;AEQEIERLAFYDALTGLPNRRLLLDRLQRSIAACQRTRNLGALLFIDLDNFKDLNDTLGHDMGDQLLAQVAARLVGSVREADTVARFGGDEFVVMLEALAPDLQNAATQAETVAEKLLASLNQPFDLDGAQHYSTPSIGITLFGDERLTVDELLKRADLAMYQAKAAGRNTQRFFDPDMQAAVNARSNLEADLRQGLARGELLVHYQPVVDHHARLLGAEALVRWRHPQRGMISPGDFIPLAEQTGLILPLGQYVLQTACEQLQRWSQHPDTAHLSISVNVSARQFRQPGFVAEVLQTLKNHNADPRQLKLELTESLLLGDIEDTIARMVQLKSEGVGFALDDFGTGYSSLSYLKRLPLDQVKIDQSFVRDVLTDPNDAAIVRTILALAKSLDLEVVAEGVETTGQLSFLRLHGCEGFQGYLFGRPGP
;
A
#
# COMPACT_ATOMS: atom_id res chain seq x y z
N ALA A 1 -11.54 -29.19 -41.38
CA ALA A 1 -11.16 -29.93 -40.16
C ALA A 1 -9.76 -29.52 -39.70
N GLU A 2 -8.73 -29.68 -40.53
CA GLU A 2 -7.34 -29.34 -40.19
C GLU A 2 -7.12 -27.86 -39.85
N GLN A 3 -7.67 -26.92 -40.64
CA GLN A 3 -7.63 -25.48 -40.35
C GLN A 3 -8.35 -25.08 -39.06
N GLU A 4 -9.45 -25.76 -38.70
CA GLU A 4 -10.19 -25.47 -37.46
C GLU A 4 -9.45 -26.02 -36.24
N ILE A 5 -8.78 -27.17 -36.38
CA ILE A 5 -7.92 -27.75 -35.34
C ILE A 5 -6.71 -26.85 -35.07
N GLU A 6 -6.08 -26.33 -36.14
CA GLU A 6 -4.96 -25.39 -36.01
C GLU A 6 -5.40 -24.08 -35.36
N ARG A 7 -6.58 -23.55 -35.76
CA ARG A 7 -7.16 -22.34 -35.16
C ARG A 7 -7.40 -22.51 -33.66
N LEU A 8 -8.03 -23.62 -33.25
CA LEU A 8 -8.31 -23.92 -31.83
C LEU A 8 -7.03 -24.16 -31.01
N ALA A 9 -5.95 -24.62 -31.64
CA ALA A 9 -4.69 -24.89 -30.94
C ALA A 9 -3.85 -23.62 -30.69
N PHE A 10 -3.94 -22.62 -31.57
CA PHE A 10 -3.01 -21.48 -31.60
C PHE A 10 -3.65 -20.10 -31.45
N TYR A 11 -4.98 -20.01 -31.45
CA TYR A 11 -5.71 -18.74 -31.33
C TYR A 11 -6.69 -18.76 -30.17
N ASP A 12 -6.91 -17.60 -29.58
CA ASP A 12 -7.93 -17.36 -28.56
C ASP A 12 -9.31 -17.30 -29.22
N ALA A 13 -10.27 -18.08 -28.69
CA ALA A 13 -11.58 -18.21 -29.31
C ALA A 13 -12.43 -16.93 -29.23
N LEU A 14 -12.22 -16.11 -28.19
CA LEU A 14 -12.97 -14.87 -27.99
C LEU A 14 -12.44 -13.75 -28.89
N THR A 15 -11.14 -13.49 -28.84
CA THR A 15 -10.53 -12.32 -29.50
C THR A 15 -10.01 -12.61 -30.91
N GLY A 16 -9.84 -13.89 -31.26
CA GLY A 16 -9.22 -14.30 -32.52
C GLY A 16 -7.71 -14.02 -32.60
N LEU A 17 -7.11 -13.53 -31.51
CA LEU A 17 -5.67 -13.27 -31.44
C LEU A 17 -4.88 -14.57 -31.24
N PRO A 18 -3.59 -14.61 -31.61
CA PRO A 18 -2.65 -15.60 -31.10
C PRO A 18 -2.83 -15.84 -29.60
N ASN A 19 -2.91 -17.11 -29.20
CA ASN A 19 -2.93 -17.49 -27.80
C ASN A 19 -1.51 -17.55 -27.22
N ARG A 20 -1.41 -17.79 -25.91
CA ARG A 20 -0.12 -17.95 -25.22
C ARG A 20 0.84 -18.93 -25.92
N ARG A 21 0.35 -20.05 -26.44
CA ARG A 21 1.21 -21.05 -27.10
C ARG A 21 1.84 -20.51 -28.38
N LEU A 22 1.06 -19.84 -29.23
CA LEU A 22 1.58 -19.24 -30.47
C LEU A 22 2.52 -18.06 -30.19
N LEU A 23 2.20 -17.26 -29.17
CA LEU A 23 3.07 -16.18 -28.72
C LEU A 23 4.47 -16.69 -28.31
N LEU A 24 4.53 -17.75 -27.48
CA LEU A 24 5.80 -18.32 -27.02
C LEU A 24 6.67 -18.81 -28.19
N ASP A 25 6.06 -19.49 -29.17
CA ASP A 25 6.76 -19.94 -30.38
C ASP A 25 7.29 -18.76 -31.21
N ARG A 26 6.49 -17.71 -31.42
CA ARG A 26 6.93 -16.50 -32.13
C ARG A 26 8.03 -15.75 -31.38
N LEU A 27 7.91 -15.62 -30.06
CA LEU A 27 8.91 -14.96 -29.23
C LEU A 27 10.24 -15.71 -29.28
N GLN A 28 10.22 -17.05 -29.24
CA GLN A 28 11.44 -17.86 -29.38
C GLN A 28 12.12 -17.65 -30.74
N ARG A 29 11.35 -17.55 -31.83
CA ARG A 29 11.87 -17.25 -33.17
C ARG A 29 12.44 -15.84 -33.27
N SER A 30 11.76 -14.86 -32.67
CA SER A 30 12.16 -13.45 -32.69
C SER A 30 13.48 -13.23 -31.94
N ILE A 31 13.66 -13.83 -30.76
CA ILE A 31 14.93 -13.81 -30.01
C ILE A 31 16.09 -14.32 -30.89
N ALA A 32 15.88 -15.45 -31.58
CA ALA A 32 16.89 -16.01 -32.48
C ALA A 32 17.13 -15.13 -33.73
N ALA A 33 16.12 -14.41 -34.20
CA ALA A 33 16.25 -13.47 -35.31
C ALA A 33 17.08 -12.24 -34.92
N CYS A 34 16.78 -11.61 -33.78
CA CYS A 34 17.54 -10.47 -33.24
C CYS A 34 19.03 -10.77 -33.09
N GLN A 35 19.38 -11.98 -32.63
CA GLN A 35 20.78 -12.41 -32.52
C GLN A 35 21.52 -12.46 -33.87
N ARG A 36 20.81 -12.73 -34.97
CA ARG A 36 21.39 -12.80 -36.32
C ARG A 36 21.47 -11.43 -36.99
N THR A 37 20.42 -10.62 -36.85
CA THR A 37 20.30 -9.31 -37.53
C THR A 37 20.96 -8.18 -36.76
N ARG A 38 21.23 -8.39 -35.46
CA ARG A 38 21.64 -7.36 -34.48
C ARG A 38 20.61 -6.26 -34.26
N ASN A 39 19.38 -6.44 -34.75
CA ASN A 39 18.26 -5.58 -34.39
C ASN A 39 17.72 -6.01 -33.04
N LEU A 40 17.13 -5.06 -32.32
CA LEU A 40 16.45 -5.33 -31.06
C LEU A 40 14.96 -5.61 -31.30
N GLY A 41 14.31 -6.13 -30.27
CA GLY A 41 12.86 -6.24 -30.17
C GLY A 41 12.38 -5.73 -28.82
N ALA A 42 11.07 -5.58 -28.68
CA ALA A 42 10.45 -5.23 -27.40
C ALA A 42 9.24 -6.12 -27.13
N LEU A 43 9.02 -6.43 -25.85
CA LEU A 43 7.85 -7.14 -25.37
C LEU A 43 7.09 -6.21 -24.42
N LEU A 44 5.84 -5.95 -24.73
CA LEU A 44 4.92 -5.14 -23.95
C LEU A 44 3.88 -6.07 -23.34
N PHE A 45 3.82 -6.15 -22.02
CA PHE A 45 2.82 -6.89 -21.28
C PHE A 45 1.76 -5.90 -20.78
N ILE A 46 0.49 -6.17 -21.06
CA ILE A 46 -0.62 -5.23 -20.89
C ILE A 46 -1.70 -5.91 -20.06
N ASP A 47 -2.17 -5.24 -19.03
CA ASP A 47 -3.30 -5.69 -18.21
C ASP A 47 -4.34 -4.56 -18.10
N LEU A 48 -5.62 -4.94 -18.14
CA LEU A 48 -6.73 -4.01 -18.05
C LEU A 48 -7.07 -3.74 -16.58
N ASP A 49 -6.87 -2.49 -16.16
CA ASP A 49 -7.11 -2.09 -14.78
C ASP A 49 -8.57 -2.30 -14.38
N ASN A 50 -8.78 -2.95 -13.23
CA ASN A 50 -10.09 -3.18 -12.61
C ASN A 50 -11.08 -3.97 -13.51
N PHE A 51 -10.58 -4.79 -14.44
CA PHE A 51 -11.43 -5.62 -15.30
C PHE A 51 -12.36 -6.56 -14.50
N LYS A 52 -11.87 -7.06 -13.36
CA LYS A 52 -12.69 -7.89 -12.46
C LYS A 52 -13.90 -7.13 -11.93
N ASP A 53 -13.73 -5.87 -11.50
CA ASP A 53 -14.83 -5.05 -10.97
C ASP A 53 -15.89 -4.81 -12.05
N LEU A 54 -15.46 -4.67 -13.32
CA LEU A 54 -16.37 -4.59 -14.46
C LEU A 54 -17.18 -5.88 -14.64
N ASN A 55 -16.54 -7.05 -14.59
CA ASN A 55 -17.25 -8.34 -14.66
C ASN A 55 -18.23 -8.52 -13.51
N ASP A 56 -17.81 -8.18 -12.29
CA ASP A 56 -18.63 -8.32 -11.09
C ASP A 56 -19.85 -7.36 -11.12
N THR A 57 -19.73 -6.23 -11.82
CA THR A 57 -20.79 -5.20 -11.92
C THR A 57 -21.72 -5.40 -13.13
N LEU A 58 -21.18 -5.72 -14.30
CA LEU A 58 -21.89 -5.73 -15.59
C LEU A 58 -22.06 -7.14 -16.18
N GLY A 59 -21.44 -8.15 -15.58
CA GLY A 59 -21.47 -9.53 -16.04
C GLY A 59 -20.39 -9.86 -17.08
N HIS A 60 -20.14 -11.17 -17.21
CA HIS A 60 -19.07 -11.70 -18.07
C HIS A 60 -19.27 -11.41 -19.56
N ASP A 61 -20.51 -11.38 -20.05
CA ASP A 61 -20.79 -11.06 -21.46
C ASP A 61 -20.27 -9.66 -21.83
N MET A 62 -20.30 -8.73 -20.89
CA MET A 62 -19.79 -7.37 -21.10
C MET A 62 -18.27 -7.31 -21.06
N GLY A 63 -17.65 -8.09 -20.16
CA GLY A 63 -16.21 -8.28 -20.16
C GLY A 63 -15.72 -8.87 -21.47
N ASP A 64 -16.44 -9.83 -22.04
CA ASP A 64 -16.08 -10.46 -23.31
C ASP A 64 -16.15 -9.47 -24.49
N GLN A 65 -17.15 -8.59 -24.53
CA GLN A 65 -17.23 -7.51 -25.51
C GLN A 65 -16.08 -6.52 -25.38
N LEU A 66 -15.73 -6.14 -24.15
CA LEU A 66 -14.61 -5.25 -23.89
C LEU A 66 -13.30 -5.86 -24.39
N LEU A 67 -13.04 -7.13 -24.07
CA LEU A 67 -11.84 -7.84 -24.51
C LEU A 67 -11.72 -7.92 -26.04
N ALA A 68 -12.84 -8.15 -26.74
CA ALA A 68 -12.87 -8.15 -28.20
C ALA A 68 -12.53 -6.77 -28.80
N GLN A 69 -13.05 -5.69 -28.21
CA GLN A 69 -12.73 -4.32 -28.64
C GLN A 69 -11.29 -3.93 -28.33
N VAL A 70 -10.77 -4.32 -27.15
CA VAL A 70 -9.37 -4.13 -26.78
C VAL A 70 -8.46 -4.82 -27.78
N ALA A 71 -8.74 -6.09 -28.12
CA ALA A 71 -7.99 -6.82 -29.14
C ALA A 71 -7.94 -6.08 -30.48
N ALA A 72 -9.09 -5.58 -30.96
CA ALA A 72 -9.18 -4.82 -32.21
C ALA A 72 -8.35 -3.52 -32.16
N ARG A 73 -8.37 -2.79 -31.04
CA ARG A 73 -7.59 -1.55 -30.86
C ARG A 73 -6.09 -1.82 -30.81
N LEU A 74 -5.67 -2.89 -30.13
CA LEU A 74 -4.27 -3.29 -30.08
C LEU A 74 -3.75 -3.61 -31.49
N VAL A 75 -4.48 -4.43 -32.24
CA VAL A 75 -4.11 -4.78 -33.63
C VAL A 75 -4.06 -3.55 -34.53
N GLY A 76 -5.04 -2.65 -34.44
CA GLY A 76 -5.04 -1.41 -35.23
C GLY A 76 -3.94 -0.41 -34.83
N SER A 77 -3.32 -0.61 -33.67
CA SER A 77 -2.29 0.30 -33.14
C SER A 77 -0.87 -0.14 -33.46
N VAL A 78 -0.65 -1.36 -33.94
CA VAL A 78 0.68 -1.92 -34.26
C VAL A 78 0.86 -2.15 -35.76
N ARG A 79 2.08 -2.52 -36.19
CA ARG A 79 2.37 -2.84 -37.59
C ARG A 79 2.06 -4.29 -37.87
N GLU A 80 1.92 -4.66 -39.15
CA GLU A 80 1.68 -6.05 -39.57
C GLU A 80 2.81 -7.01 -39.15
N ALA A 81 4.04 -6.49 -39.03
CA ALA A 81 5.19 -7.27 -38.56
C ALA A 81 5.17 -7.53 -37.04
N ASP A 82 4.39 -6.77 -36.28
CA ASP A 82 4.28 -6.92 -34.83
C ASP A 82 3.26 -8.01 -34.50
N THR A 83 3.43 -8.66 -33.35
CA THR A 83 2.49 -9.68 -32.87
C THR A 83 1.68 -9.15 -31.70
N VAL A 84 0.35 -9.20 -31.80
CA VAL A 84 -0.57 -9.03 -30.66
C VAL A 84 -1.08 -10.41 -30.26
N ALA A 85 -1.08 -10.72 -28.98
CA ALA A 85 -1.56 -11.97 -28.43
C ALA A 85 -2.39 -11.73 -27.16
N ARG A 86 -3.33 -12.63 -26.88
CA ARG A 86 -3.99 -12.69 -25.57
C ARG A 86 -3.31 -13.75 -24.73
N PHE A 87 -2.76 -13.34 -23.58
CA PHE A 87 -1.98 -14.23 -22.72
C PHE A 87 -2.87 -15.07 -21.80
N GLY A 88 -3.95 -14.46 -21.30
CA GLY A 88 -4.99 -15.10 -20.49
C GLY A 88 -5.80 -14.04 -19.74
N GLY A 89 -7.07 -14.32 -19.42
CA GLY A 89 -7.91 -13.35 -18.70
C GLY A 89 -8.00 -11.99 -19.42
N ASP A 90 -7.59 -10.93 -18.73
CA ASP A 90 -7.47 -9.54 -19.17
C ASP A 90 -6.06 -9.14 -19.61
N GLU A 91 -5.15 -10.10 -19.73
CA GLU A 91 -3.76 -9.88 -20.09
C GLU A 91 -3.53 -10.04 -21.61
N PHE A 92 -2.88 -9.04 -22.20
CA PHE A 92 -2.46 -9.01 -23.59
C PHE A 92 -0.94 -8.81 -23.68
N VAL A 93 -0.36 -9.31 -24.76
CA VAL A 93 1.07 -9.12 -25.05
C VAL A 93 1.23 -8.58 -26.47
N VAL A 94 2.02 -7.52 -26.60
CA VAL A 94 2.47 -6.98 -27.89
C VAL A 94 3.96 -7.20 -28.01
N MET A 95 4.38 -7.89 -29.07
CA MET A 95 5.79 -8.09 -29.41
C MET A 95 6.14 -7.24 -30.63
N LEU A 96 7.08 -6.32 -30.44
CA LEU A 96 7.63 -5.47 -31.49
C LEU A 96 8.90 -6.10 -32.05
N GLU A 97 8.96 -6.23 -33.36
CA GLU A 97 10.09 -6.83 -34.06
C GLU A 97 10.90 -5.78 -34.83
N ALA A 98 12.18 -6.09 -35.10
CA ALA A 98 13.06 -5.29 -35.95
C ALA A 98 13.19 -3.81 -35.54
N LEU A 99 13.30 -3.56 -34.24
CA LEU A 99 13.66 -2.24 -33.70
C LEU A 99 15.11 -1.89 -34.03
N ALA A 100 15.47 -0.63 -33.76
CA ALA A 100 16.83 -0.14 -33.95
C ALA A 100 17.87 -1.03 -33.23
N PRO A 101 19.09 -1.17 -33.79
CA PRO A 101 20.13 -2.00 -33.19
C PRO A 101 20.75 -1.37 -31.92
N ASP A 102 20.56 -0.07 -31.71
CA ASP A 102 20.98 0.62 -30.50
C ASP A 102 19.83 0.69 -29.48
N LEU A 103 20.18 0.43 -28.21
CA LEU A 103 19.22 0.35 -27.11
C LEU A 103 18.39 1.63 -26.95
N GLN A 104 18.99 2.79 -27.13
CA GLN A 104 18.32 4.07 -26.89
C GLN A 104 17.23 4.34 -27.94
N ASN A 105 17.52 4.16 -29.23
CA ASN A 105 16.51 4.31 -30.27
C ASN A 105 15.46 3.19 -30.22
N ALA A 106 15.85 1.97 -29.87
CA ALA A 106 14.88 0.88 -29.68
C ALA A 106 13.92 1.16 -28.52
N ALA A 107 14.44 1.69 -27.40
CA ALA A 107 13.62 2.14 -26.27
C ALA A 107 12.63 3.23 -26.71
N THR A 108 13.10 4.28 -27.38
CA THR A 108 12.23 5.36 -27.88
C THR A 108 11.15 4.83 -28.83
N GLN A 109 11.48 3.87 -29.70
CA GLN A 109 10.51 3.23 -30.59
C GLN A 109 9.45 2.43 -29.82
N ALA A 110 9.87 1.63 -28.84
CA ALA A 110 8.96 0.86 -28.00
C ALA A 110 8.07 1.78 -27.15
N GLU A 111 8.63 2.86 -26.60
CA GLU A 111 7.93 3.88 -25.83
C GLU A 111 6.86 4.56 -26.67
N THR A 112 7.19 4.96 -27.90
CA THR A 112 6.23 5.59 -28.84
C THR A 112 5.05 4.66 -29.14
N VAL A 113 5.30 3.36 -29.30
CA VAL A 113 4.23 2.39 -29.54
C VAL A 113 3.40 2.18 -28.28
N ALA A 114 4.03 2.09 -27.11
CA ALA A 114 3.33 1.93 -25.84
C ALA A 114 2.45 3.15 -25.51
N GLU A 115 2.92 4.39 -25.78
CA GLU A 115 2.12 5.61 -25.67
C GLU A 115 0.91 5.59 -26.60
N LYS A 116 1.10 5.15 -27.85
CA LYS A 116 0.01 4.99 -28.82
C LYS A 116 -1.03 3.98 -28.34
N LEU A 117 -0.59 2.84 -27.81
CA LEU A 117 -1.47 1.81 -27.26
C LEU A 117 -2.25 2.35 -26.05
N LEU A 118 -1.56 3.03 -25.13
CA LEU A 118 -2.17 3.66 -23.97
C LEU A 118 -3.24 4.69 -24.37
N ALA A 119 -2.92 5.59 -25.31
CA ALA A 119 -3.88 6.58 -25.82
C ALA A 119 -5.10 5.93 -26.52
N SER A 120 -4.89 4.84 -27.25
CA SER A 120 -5.96 4.10 -27.93
C SER A 120 -6.90 3.39 -26.94
N LEU A 121 -6.33 2.75 -25.92
CA LEU A 121 -7.11 2.03 -24.91
C LEU A 121 -7.83 2.98 -23.94
N ASN A 122 -7.32 4.19 -23.72
CA ASN A 122 -8.01 5.22 -22.92
C ASN A 122 -9.25 5.83 -23.61
N GLN A 123 -9.48 5.54 -24.89
CA GLN A 123 -10.74 5.95 -25.54
C GLN A 123 -11.92 5.15 -24.95
N PRO A 124 -13.13 5.72 -24.87
CA PRO A 124 -14.27 4.99 -24.31
C PRO A 124 -14.66 3.82 -25.20
N PHE A 125 -15.08 2.72 -24.58
CA PHE A 125 -15.62 1.52 -25.22
C PHE A 125 -17.14 1.60 -25.25
N ASP A 126 -17.74 1.29 -26.39
CA ASP A 126 -19.20 1.22 -26.51
C ASP A 126 -19.64 -0.19 -26.15
N LEU A 127 -20.23 -0.35 -24.97
CA LEU A 127 -20.67 -1.62 -24.43
C LEU A 127 -22.19 -1.54 -24.24
N ASP A 128 -22.92 -2.20 -25.14
CA ASP A 128 -24.40 -2.17 -25.21
C ASP A 128 -25.03 -0.75 -25.25
N GLY A 129 -24.39 0.18 -25.98
CA GLY A 129 -24.87 1.55 -26.13
C GLY A 129 -24.46 2.50 -25.00
N ALA A 130 -23.73 2.01 -23.99
CA ALA A 130 -23.16 2.81 -22.92
C ALA A 130 -21.65 3.00 -23.12
N GLN A 131 -21.14 4.19 -22.77
CA GLN A 131 -19.72 4.50 -22.84
C GLN A 131 -19.02 4.06 -21.55
N HIS A 132 -18.05 3.16 -21.67
CA HIS A 132 -17.24 2.65 -20.57
C HIS A 132 -15.78 3.03 -20.74
N TYR A 133 -15.11 3.34 -19.64
CA TYR A 133 -13.69 3.66 -19.62
C TYR A 133 -12.92 2.53 -18.95
N SER A 134 -11.88 2.04 -19.63
CA SER A 134 -10.93 1.07 -19.11
C SER A 134 -9.54 1.62 -19.36
N THR A 135 -8.66 1.49 -18.38
CA THR A 135 -7.26 1.93 -18.51
C THR A 135 -6.32 0.73 -18.56
N PRO A 136 -5.20 0.81 -19.29
CA PRO A 136 -4.19 -0.24 -19.26
C PRO A 136 -3.03 0.09 -18.32
N SER A 137 -2.47 -0.93 -17.69
CA SER A 137 -1.11 -0.88 -17.13
C SER A 137 -0.16 -1.65 -18.05
N ILE A 138 0.93 -1.02 -18.50
CA ILE A 138 1.84 -1.57 -19.52
C ILE A 138 3.26 -1.75 -18.96
N GLY A 139 3.81 -2.96 -19.05
CA GLY A 139 5.20 -3.26 -18.77
C GLY A 139 5.99 -3.51 -20.04
N ILE A 140 7.17 -2.90 -20.19
CA ILE A 140 7.98 -2.95 -21.40
C ILE A 140 9.33 -3.58 -21.09
N THR A 141 9.80 -4.53 -21.88
CA THR A 141 11.18 -5.01 -21.82
C THR A 141 11.78 -5.12 -23.22
N LEU A 142 13.03 -4.72 -23.36
CA LEU A 142 13.78 -4.85 -24.61
C LEU A 142 14.52 -6.20 -24.64
N PHE A 143 14.74 -6.73 -25.83
CA PHE A 143 15.51 -7.95 -26.04
C PHE A 143 16.34 -7.90 -27.31
N GLY A 144 17.40 -8.71 -27.36
CA GLY A 144 18.27 -8.87 -28.53
C GLY A 144 19.75 -8.58 -28.28
N ASP A 145 20.11 -7.84 -27.24
CA ASP A 145 21.50 -7.60 -26.84
C ASP A 145 22.06 -8.76 -25.98
N GLU A 146 21.23 -9.30 -25.10
CA GLU A 146 21.49 -10.40 -24.20
C GLU A 146 20.80 -11.69 -24.67
N ARG A 147 21.40 -12.84 -24.33
CA ARG A 147 20.76 -14.16 -24.54
C ARG A 147 19.75 -14.42 -23.42
N LEU A 148 18.58 -13.83 -23.53
CA LEU A 148 17.46 -14.05 -22.62
C LEU A 148 16.61 -15.23 -23.06
N THR A 149 16.09 -15.98 -22.10
CA THR A 149 15.09 -17.02 -22.36
C THR A 149 13.71 -16.36 -22.53
N VAL A 150 12.80 -17.07 -23.19
CA VAL A 150 11.40 -16.65 -23.33
C VAL A 150 10.75 -16.38 -21.96
N ASP A 151 10.99 -17.26 -20.99
CA ASP A 151 10.45 -17.12 -19.63
C ASP A 151 10.98 -15.88 -18.91
N GLU A 152 12.28 -15.58 -19.06
CA GLU A 152 12.88 -14.39 -18.45
C GLU A 152 12.32 -13.10 -19.07
N LEU A 153 12.09 -13.06 -20.38
CA LEU A 153 11.48 -11.89 -21.03
C LEU A 153 10.05 -11.65 -20.56
N LEU A 154 9.23 -12.70 -20.50
CA LEU A 154 7.87 -12.59 -19.98
C LEU A 154 7.89 -12.09 -18.53
N LYS A 155 8.77 -12.63 -17.70
CA LYS A 155 8.92 -12.22 -16.30
C LYS A 155 9.34 -10.75 -16.18
N ARG A 156 10.29 -10.28 -17.00
CA ARG A 156 10.72 -8.87 -17.00
C ARG A 156 9.59 -7.92 -17.39
N ALA A 157 8.82 -8.28 -18.43
CA ALA A 157 7.69 -7.48 -18.89
C ALA A 157 6.55 -7.45 -17.86
N ASP A 158 6.23 -8.60 -17.24
CA ASP A 158 5.24 -8.72 -16.17
C ASP A 158 5.61 -7.88 -14.93
N LEU A 159 6.88 -7.95 -14.50
CA LEU A 159 7.36 -7.12 -13.38
C LEU A 159 7.25 -5.62 -13.65
N ALA A 160 7.58 -5.20 -14.87
CA ALA A 160 7.44 -3.81 -15.28
C ALA A 160 5.96 -3.38 -15.30
N MET A 161 5.05 -4.26 -15.73
CA MET A 161 3.61 -4.02 -15.74
C MET A 161 3.07 -3.89 -14.31
N TYR A 162 3.51 -4.75 -13.39
CA TYR A 162 3.16 -4.63 -11.98
C TYR A 162 3.63 -3.30 -11.38
N GLN A 163 4.82 -2.81 -11.77
CA GLN A 163 5.27 -1.48 -11.37
C GLN A 163 4.41 -0.36 -11.96
N ALA A 164 3.93 -0.49 -13.19
CA ALA A 164 2.98 0.45 -13.76
C ALA A 164 1.68 0.50 -12.91
N LYS A 165 1.18 -0.65 -12.47
CA LYS A 165 0.03 -0.71 -11.53
C LYS A 165 0.33 -0.01 -10.20
N ALA A 166 1.50 -0.29 -9.61
CA ALA A 166 1.91 0.31 -8.34
C ALA A 166 2.16 1.83 -8.43
N ALA A 167 2.56 2.32 -9.60
CA ALA A 167 2.79 3.73 -9.88
C ALA A 167 1.51 4.55 -10.15
N GLY A 168 0.33 3.97 -9.88
CA GLY A 168 -0.96 4.66 -10.03
C GLY A 168 -1.84 4.13 -11.16
N ARG A 169 -1.43 3.07 -11.86
CA ARG A 169 -2.13 2.50 -13.04
C ARG A 169 -2.18 3.48 -14.22
N ASN A 170 -2.83 3.09 -15.32
CA ASN A 170 -2.94 3.90 -16.54
C ASN A 170 -1.60 4.50 -17.02
N THR A 171 -0.55 3.68 -17.02
CA THR A 171 0.81 4.13 -17.32
C THR A 171 1.65 3.00 -17.90
N GLN A 172 2.85 3.35 -18.34
CA GLN A 172 3.84 2.40 -18.83
C GLN A 172 5.14 2.48 -18.03
N ARG A 173 5.79 1.34 -17.85
CA ARG A 173 7.12 1.24 -17.22
C ARG A 173 8.01 0.32 -18.03
N PHE A 174 9.26 0.72 -18.22
CA PHE A 174 10.32 -0.18 -18.70
C PHE A 174 10.81 -1.05 -17.56
N PHE A 175 11.19 -2.28 -17.87
CA PHE A 175 11.92 -3.13 -16.95
C PHE A 175 13.27 -2.48 -16.64
N ASP A 176 13.53 -2.28 -15.35
CA ASP A 176 14.82 -1.89 -14.82
C ASP A 176 15.30 -3.01 -13.87
N PRO A 177 16.56 -3.49 -13.97
CA PRO A 177 17.13 -4.47 -13.03
C PRO A 177 16.90 -4.13 -11.55
N ASP A 178 16.86 -2.85 -11.19
CA ASP A 178 16.56 -2.39 -9.83
C ASP A 178 15.12 -2.75 -9.41
N MET A 179 14.18 -2.85 -10.36
CA MET A 179 12.82 -3.35 -10.10
C MET A 179 12.83 -4.81 -9.68
N GLN A 180 13.59 -5.65 -10.37
CA GLN A 180 13.73 -7.06 -10.03
C GLN A 180 14.41 -7.24 -8.67
N ALA A 181 15.43 -6.43 -8.39
CA ALA A 181 16.10 -6.40 -7.10
C ALA A 181 15.14 -5.99 -5.98
N ALA A 182 14.31 -4.96 -6.18
CA ALA A 182 13.32 -4.50 -5.21
C ALA A 182 12.25 -5.56 -4.91
N VAL A 183 11.72 -6.24 -5.94
CA VAL A 183 10.73 -7.31 -5.75
C VAL A 183 11.32 -8.52 -5.01
N ASN A 184 12.55 -8.90 -5.34
CA ASN A 184 13.25 -9.97 -4.62
C ASN A 184 13.55 -9.56 -3.17
N ALA A 185 14.04 -8.33 -2.95
CA ALA A 185 14.32 -7.81 -1.62
C ALA A 185 13.07 -7.76 -0.75
N ARG A 186 11.92 -7.37 -1.33
CA ARG A 186 10.62 -7.35 -0.66
C ARG A 186 10.10 -8.74 -0.34
N SER A 187 10.21 -9.69 -1.27
CA SER A 187 9.83 -11.10 -1.02
C SER A 187 10.69 -11.73 0.07
N ASN A 188 12.00 -11.47 0.06
CA ASN A 188 12.91 -11.90 1.10
C ASN A 188 12.55 -11.25 2.45
N LEU A 189 12.26 -9.94 2.46
CA LEU A 189 11.87 -9.23 3.68
C LEU A 189 10.55 -9.77 4.26
N GLU A 190 9.60 -10.20 3.43
CA GLU A 190 8.36 -10.85 3.89
C GLU A 190 8.66 -12.19 4.57
N ALA A 191 9.47 -13.03 3.92
CA ALA A 191 9.89 -14.31 4.47
C ALA A 191 10.66 -14.12 5.79
N ASP A 192 11.56 -13.14 5.83
CA ASP A 192 12.32 -12.75 7.02
C ASP A 192 11.36 -12.27 8.12
N LEU A 193 10.37 -11.42 7.84
CA LEU A 193 9.42 -10.92 8.83
C LEU A 193 8.58 -12.04 9.45
N ARG A 194 8.10 -12.97 8.62
CA ARG A 194 7.35 -14.14 9.07
C ARG A 194 8.19 -15.02 10.02
N GLN A 195 9.47 -15.22 9.70
CA GLN A 195 10.39 -15.94 10.58
C GLN A 195 10.71 -15.14 11.84
N GLY A 196 10.90 -13.83 11.72
CA GLY A 196 11.23 -12.94 12.82
C GLY A 196 10.14 -12.89 13.89
N LEU A 197 8.88 -12.89 13.48
CA LEU A 197 7.73 -13.03 14.39
C LEU A 197 7.81 -14.33 15.20
N ALA A 198 8.14 -15.46 14.56
CA ALA A 198 8.25 -16.75 15.24
C ALA A 198 9.52 -16.87 16.12
N ARG A 199 10.58 -16.13 15.81
CA ARG A 199 11.88 -16.18 16.51
C ARG A 199 12.05 -15.12 17.60
N GLY A 200 11.06 -14.26 17.82
CA GLY A 200 11.16 -13.18 18.80
C GLY A 200 12.18 -12.10 18.40
N GLU A 201 12.29 -11.82 17.10
CA GLU A 201 13.16 -10.76 16.56
C GLU A 201 12.51 -9.36 16.63
N LEU A 202 11.21 -9.33 16.93
CA LEU A 202 10.44 -8.11 17.16
C LEU A 202 10.55 -7.72 18.63
N LEU A 203 10.53 -6.42 18.88
CA LEU A 203 10.51 -5.82 20.20
C LEU A 203 9.67 -4.54 20.18
N VAL A 204 9.24 -4.08 21.35
CA VAL A 204 8.47 -2.84 21.49
C VAL A 204 9.33 -1.84 22.25
N HIS A 205 9.49 -0.65 21.66
CA HIS A 205 10.03 0.51 22.36
C HIS A 205 8.88 1.42 22.80
N TYR A 206 9.11 2.20 23.84
CA TYR A 206 8.16 3.14 24.40
C TYR A 206 8.67 4.56 24.20
N GLN A 207 7.85 5.43 23.59
CA GLN A 207 8.15 6.85 23.49
C GLN A 207 7.32 7.65 24.51
N PRO A 208 7.95 8.47 25.38
CA PRO A 208 7.24 9.26 26.36
C PRO A 208 6.24 10.24 25.76
N VAL A 209 5.04 10.29 26.35
CA VAL A 209 4.04 11.34 26.14
C VAL A 209 3.94 12.14 27.44
N VAL A 210 4.05 13.47 27.36
CA VAL A 210 4.10 14.35 28.53
C VAL A 210 3.03 15.44 28.48
N ASP A 211 2.67 15.98 29.64
CA ASP A 211 1.77 17.12 29.74
C ASP A 211 2.49 18.48 29.56
N HIS A 212 1.72 19.56 29.63
CA HIS A 212 2.23 20.93 29.58
C HIS A 212 3.10 21.35 30.78
N HIS A 213 3.30 20.49 31.78
CA HIS A 213 4.25 20.63 32.86
C HIS A 213 5.46 19.68 32.72
N ALA A 214 5.56 18.96 31.59
CA ALA A 214 6.57 17.93 31.35
C ALA A 214 6.48 16.74 32.32
N ARG A 215 5.30 16.47 32.89
CA ARG A 215 5.01 15.25 33.63
C ARG A 215 4.61 14.15 32.67
N LEU A 216 5.07 12.93 32.93
CA LEU A 216 4.78 11.77 32.10
C LEU A 216 3.30 11.39 32.22
N LEU A 217 2.61 11.29 31.07
CA LEU A 217 1.21 10.85 30.97
C LEU A 217 1.12 9.37 30.59
N GLY A 218 2.11 8.89 29.83
CA GLY A 218 2.12 7.55 29.28
C GLY A 218 3.24 7.40 28.25
N ALA A 219 3.12 6.37 27.42
CA ALA A 219 4.02 6.17 26.31
C ALA A 219 3.34 5.54 25.10
N GLU A 220 3.84 5.84 23.92
CA GLU A 220 3.45 5.15 22.69
C GLU A 220 4.30 3.90 22.49
N ALA A 221 3.65 2.75 22.30
CA ALA A 221 4.27 1.47 21.98
C ALA A 221 4.61 1.41 20.48
N LEU A 222 5.90 1.45 20.19
CA LEU A 222 6.44 1.51 18.86
C LEU A 222 7.21 0.22 18.54
N VAL A 223 6.69 -0.56 17.60
CA VAL A 223 7.32 -1.82 17.19
C VAL A 223 8.66 -1.59 16.51
N ARG A 224 9.58 -2.51 16.75
CA ARG A 224 10.96 -2.48 16.27
C ARG A 224 11.35 -3.87 15.82
N TRP A 225 12.05 -3.97 14.70
CA TRP A 225 12.52 -5.26 14.20
C TRP A 225 14.05 -5.33 14.23
N ARG A 226 14.57 -6.19 15.10
CA ARG A 226 16.00 -6.46 15.23
C ARG A 226 16.36 -7.70 14.42
N HIS A 227 16.60 -7.49 13.13
CA HIS A 227 16.98 -8.56 12.21
C HIS A 227 18.43 -9.02 12.46
N PRO A 228 18.70 -10.34 12.54
CA PRO A 228 20.01 -10.86 12.91
C PRO A 228 21.15 -10.46 11.97
N GLN A 229 20.85 -10.24 10.68
CA GLN A 229 21.86 -9.89 9.67
C GLN A 229 21.83 -8.41 9.27
N ARG A 230 20.66 -7.75 9.40
CA ARG A 230 20.43 -6.38 8.89
C ARG A 230 20.41 -5.34 9.99
N GLY A 231 20.49 -5.76 11.26
CA GLY A 231 20.35 -4.87 12.40
C GLY A 231 18.91 -4.39 12.58
N MET A 232 18.74 -3.14 12.98
CA MET A 232 17.43 -2.55 13.19
C MET A 232 16.79 -2.12 11.87
N ILE A 233 15.69 -2.76 11.50
CA ILE A 233 14.90 -2.43 10.31
C ILE A 233 13.84 -1.39 10.70
N SER A 234 13.67 -0.37 9.84
CA SER A 234 12.73 0.72 10.07
C SER A 234 11.28 0.21 10.03
N PRO A 235 10.39 0.65 10.94
CA PRO A 235 8.95 0.40 10.85
C PRO A 235 8.36 0.79 9.49
N GLY A 236 8.86 1.86 8.87
CA GLY A 236 8.43 2.30 7.54
C GLY A 236 8.71 1.29 6.42
N ASP A 237 9.66 0.36 6.61
CA ASP A 237 10.01 -0.64 5.60
C ASP A 237 9.15 -1.91 5.72
N PHE A 238 8.81 -2.33 6.95
CA PHE A 238 8.15 -3.62 7.19
C PHE A 238 6.66 -3.53 7.55
N ILE A 239 6.16 -2.41 8.09
CA ILE A 239 4.73 -2.26 8.39
C ILE A 239 3.88 -2.27 7.10
N PRO A 240 4.20 -1.50 6.04
CA PRO A 240 3.43 -1.57 4.79
C PRO A 240 3.43 -2.96 4.16
N LEU A 241 4.55 -3.67 4.27
CA LEU A 241 4.67 -5.06 3.83
C LEU A 241 3.78 -6.00 4.66
N ALA A 242 3.77 -5.82 5.99
CA ALA A 242 2.93 -6.61 6.89
C ALA A 242 1.44 -6.40 6.59
N GLU A 243 1.03 -5.17 6.30
CA GLU A 243 -0.36 -4.85 5.94
C GLU A 243 -0.79 -5.53 4.65
N GLN A 244 0.05 -5.49 3.61
CA GLN A 244 -0.25 -6.07 2.30
C GLN A 244 -0.31 -7.60 2.36
N THR A 245 0.58 -8.23 3.14
CA THR A 245 0.71 -9.69 3.26
C THR A 245 -0.18 -10.30 4.34
N GLY A 246 -0.83 -9.47 5.16
CA GLY A 246 -1.65 -9.91 6.29
C GLY A 246 -0.84 -10.26 7.56
N LEU A 247 0.49 -10.15 7.52
CA LEU A 247 1.35 -10.30 8.70
C LEU A 247 1.14 -9.19 9.74
N ILE A 248 0.42 -8.10 9.40
CA ILE A 248 0.05 -7.05 10.35
C ILE A 248 -0.81 -7.59 11.51
N LEU A 249 -1.54 -8.67 11.30
CA LEU A 249 -2.41 -9.28 12.30
C LEU A 249 -1.61 -9.93 13.44
N PRO A 250 -0.73 -10.93 13.19
CA PRO A 250 0.12 -11.48 14.23
C PRO A 250 1.10 -10.45 14.81
N LEU A 251 1.54 -9.47 14.01
CA LEU A 251 2.39 -8.37 14.50
C LEU A 251 1.63 -7.50 15.52
N GLY A 252 0.42 -7.05 15.18
CA GLY A 252 -0.42 -6.25 16.05
C GLY A 252 -0.79 -6.98 17.34
N GLN A 253 -1.07 -8.29 17.26
CA GLN A 253 -1.31 -9.13 18.43
C GLN A 253 -0.09 -9.17 19.36
N TYR A 254 1.11 -9.34 18.81
CA TYR A 254 2.37 -9.32 19.58
C TYR A 254 2.57 -7.97 20.29
N VAL A 255 2.37 -6.85 19.59
CA VAL A 255 2.51 -5.50 20.17
C VAL A 255 1.50 -5.29 21.30
N LEU A 256 0.24 -5.68 21.09
CA LEU A 256 -0.82 -5.55 22.09
C LEU A 256 -0.54 -6.38 23.35
N GLN A 257 -0.09 -7.63 23.19
CA GLN A 257 0.29 -8.48 24.32
C GLN A 257 1.44 -7.85 25.11
N THR A 258 2.48 -7.38 24.42
CA THR A 258 3.64 -6.74 25.03
C THR A 258 3.26 -5.45 25.77
N ALA A 259 2.37 -4.65 25.19
CA ALA A 259 1.82 -3.45 25.84
C ALA A 259 1.00 -3.79 27.09
N CYS A 260 0.13 -4.79 27.04
CA CYS A 260 -0.66 -5.22 28.20
C CYS A 260 0.24 -5.78 29.32
N GLU A 261 1.25 -6.57 28.97
CA GLU A 261 2.24 -7.04 29.94
C GLU A 261 2.97 -5.87 30.61
N GLN A 262 3.37 -4.86 29.83
CA GLN A 262 4.05 -3.69 30.36
C GLN A 262 3.14 -2.82 31.24
N LEU A 263 1.88 -2.62 30.86
CA LEU A 263 0.88 -1.95 31.70
C LEU A 263 0.72 -2.65 33.05
N GLN A 264 0.64 -3.99 33.05
CA GLN A 264 0.55 -4.74 34.28
C GLN A 264 1.80 -4.56 35.15
N ARG A 265 3.01 -4.54 34.56
CA ARG A 265 4.25 -4.27 35.32
C ARG A 265 4.24 -2.87 35.92
N TRP A 266 3.84 -1.85 35.14
CA TRP A 266 3.77 -0.47 35.64
C TRP A 266 2.72 -0.27 36.73
N SER A 267 1.62 -1.04 36.70
CA SER A 267 0.58 -1.00 37.75
C SER A 267 1.09 -1.38 39.14
N GLN A 268 2.19 -2.13 39.23
CA GLN A 268 2.77 -2.59 40.50
C GLN A 268 3.55 -1.51 41.25
N HIS A 269 3.80 -0.36 40.61
CA HIS A 269 4.57 0.75 41.18
C HIS A 269 3.72 2.02 41.25
N PRO A 270 3.57 2.67 42.42
CA PRO A 270 2.78 3.89 42.56
C PRO A 270 3.17 5.02 41.58
N ASP A 271 4.47 5.12 41.27
CA ASP A 271 5.02 6.16 40.39
C ASP A 271 4.67 5.93 38.91
N THR A 272 4.28 4.72 38.51
CA THR A 272 3.96 4.39 37.11
C THR A 272 2.55 3.82 36.91
N ALA A 273 1.80 3.55 37.98
CA ALA A 273 0.48 2.93 37.90
C ALA A 273 -0.59 3.80 37.19
N HIS A 274 -0.33 5.10 37.06
CA HIS A 274 -1.21 6.05 36.37
C HIS A 274 -0.86 6.21 34.88
N LEU A 275 0.22 5.60 34.41
CA LEU A 275 0.69 5.75 33.03
C LEU A 275 -0.13 4.90 32.07
N SER A 276 -0.48 5.51 30.94
CA SER A 276 -1.14 4.83 29.82
C SER A 276 -0.14 4.34 28.77
N ILE A 277 -0.53 3.35 27.98
CA ILE A 277 0.17 2.93 26.77
C ILE A 277 -0.76 3.06 25.58
N SER A 278 -0.28 3.79 24.58
CA SER A 278 -0.89 3.86 23.26
C SER A 278 -0.37 2.76 22.34
N VAL A 279 -1.25 2.09 21.60
CA VAL A 279 -0.90 1.05 20.62
C VAL A 279 -1.52 1.36 19.27
N ASN A 280 -0.68 1.48 18.25
CA ASN A 280 -1.10 1.63 16.85
C ASN A 280 -1.83 0.39 16.33
N VAL A 281 -3.01 0.59 15.74
CA VAL A 281 -3.84 -0.47 15.16
C VAL A 281 -4.17 -0.14 13.72
N SER A 282 -3.70 -0.99 12.80
CA SER A 282 -4.03 -0.86 11.37
C SER A 282 -5.54 -1.03 11.11
N ALA A 283 -6.05 -0.38 10.06
CA ALA A 283 -7.45 -0.55 9.64
C ALA A 283 -7.80 -2.02 9.34
N ARG A 284 -6.85 -2.79 8.79
CA ARG A 284 -7.03 -4.22 8.51
C ARG A 284 -7.20 -5.05 9.79
N GLN A 285 -6.43 -4.74 10.83
CA GLN A 285 -6.54 -5.41 12.12
C GLN A 285 -7.87 -5.06 12.81
N PHE A 286 -8.22 -3.77 12.86
CA PHE A 286 -9.44 -3.31 13.53
C PHE A 286 -10.71 -3.94 12.95
N ARG A 287 -10.75 -4.13 11.62
CA ARG A 287 -11.88 -4.72 10.90
C ARG A 287 -11.97 -6.25 11.01
N GLN A 288 -10.94 -6.93 11.51
CA GLN A 288 -10.99 -8.39 11.62
C GLN A 288 -12.16 -8.85 12.48
N PRO A 289 -12.92 -9.87 12.04
CA PRO A 289 -13.88 -10.54 12.90
C PRO A 289 -13.19 -11.02 14.18
N GLY A 290 -13.72 -10.66 15.34
CA GLY A 290 -13.16 -11.05 16.64
C GLY A 290 -12.11 -10.12 17.24
N PHE A 291 -11.72 -9.02 16.57
CA PHE A 291 -10.74 -8.05 17.11
C PHE A 291 -11.09 -7.58 18.53
N VAL A 292 -12.35 -7.20 18.76
CA VAL A 292 -12.80 -6.77 20.10
C VAL A 292 -12.59 -7.87 21.14
N ALA A 293 -12.95 -9.12 20.83
CA ALA A 293 -12.76 -10.24 21.73
C ALA A 293 -11.26 -10.51 22.00
N GLU A 294 -10.41 -10.37 20.98
CA GLU A 294 -8.96 -10.51 21.12
C GLU A 294 -8.37 -9.47 22.09
N VAL A 295 -8.77 -8.20 21.95
CA VAL A 295 -8.29 -7.12 22.84
C VAL A 295 -8.69 -7.39 24.29
N LEU A 296 -9.98 -7.68 24.53
CA LEU A 296 -10.50 -7.93 25.87
C LEU A 296 -9.87 -9.18 26.50
N GLN A 297 -9.67 -10.25 25.71
CA GLN A 297 -9.00 -11.45 26.18
C GLN A 297 -7.53 -11.18 26.51
N THR A 298 -6.85 -10.34 25.74
CA THR A 298 -5.44 -9.98 25.97
C THR A 298 -5.26 -9.17 27.24
N LEU A 299 -6.11 -8.16 27.45
CA LEU A 299 -6.17 -7.37 28.69
C LEU A 299 -6.39 -8.29 29.90
N LYS A 300 -7.39 -9.17 29.82
CA LYS A 300 -7.71 -10.14 30.87
C LYS A 300 -6.56 -11.11 31.17
N ASN A 301 -5.91 -11.65 30.14
CA ASN A 301 -4.81 -12.61 30.31
C ASN A 301 -3.60 -11.99 31.04
N HIS A 302 -3.36 -10.70 30.85
CA HIS A 302 -2.26 -9.97 31.49
C HIS A 302 -2.70 -9.19 32.72
N ASN A 303 -3.98 -9.24 33.09
CA ASN A 303 -4.57 -8.45 34.18
C ASN A 303 -4.34 -6.93 34.03
N ALA A 304 -4.21 -6.43 32.80
CA ALA A 304 -3.99 -5.02 32.51
C ALA A 304 -5.28 -4.22 32.68
N ASP A 305 -5.20 -3.03 33.28
CA ASP A 305 -6.33 -2.11 33.39
C ASP A 305 -6.69 -1.55 32.00
N PRO A 306 -7.89 -1.82 31.47
CA PRO A 306 -8.31 -1.29 30.16
C PRO A 306 -8.21 0.22 30.06
N ARG A 307 -8.37 0.95 31.17
CA ARG A 307 -8.32 2.43 31.22
C ARG A 307 -6.95 3.00 30.92
N GLN A 308 -5.91 2.17 31.04
CA GLN A 308 -4.54 2.55 30.72
C GLN A 308 -4.13 2.13 29.30
N LEU A 309 -4.99 1.44 28.55
CA LEU A 309 -4.75 1.13 27.15
C LEU A 309 -5.48 2.15 26.26
N LYS A 310 -4.72 2.81 25.38
CA LYS A 310 -5.26 3.61 24.29
C LYS A 310 -4.96 2.92 22.95
N LEU A 311 -5.96 2.80 22.09
CA LEU A 311 -5.77 2.32 20.72
C LEU A 311 -5.70 3.52 19.77
N GLU A 312 -4.62 3.59 18.99
CA GLU A 312 -4.38 4.64 18.02
C GLU A 312 -4.80 4.14 16.63
N LEU A 313 -5.65 4.93 15.97
CA LEU A 313 -6.27 4.59 14.70
C LEU A 313 -6.00 5.74 13.73
N THR A 314 -5.61 5.44 12.51
CA THR A 314 -5.43 6.48 11.48
C THR A 314 -6.77 6.87 10.84
N GLU A 315 -6.83 8.05 10.22
CA GLU A 315 -8.01 8.51 9.48
C GLU A 315 -8.45 7.55 8.37
N SER A 316 -7.54 6.71 7.85
CA SER A 316 -7.84 5.71 6.82
C SER A 316 -8.90 4.69 7.27
N LEU A 317 -9.06 4.48 8.58
CA LEU A 317 -10.10 3.62 9.13
C LEU A 317 -11.51 4.10 8.75
N LEU A 318 -11.68 5.41 8.54
CA LEU A 318 -12.96 6.03 8.17
C LEU A 318 -13.41 5.65 6.76
N LEU A 319 -12.51 5.11 5.93
CA LEU A 319 -12.80 4.66 4.57
C LEU A 319 -13.41 3.24 4.60
N GLY A 320 -14.72 3.13 4.84
CA GLY A 320 -15.42 1.84 4.86
C GLY A 320 -16.73 1.86 5.65
N ASP A 321 -17.09 0.72 6.25
CA ASP A 321 -18.27 0.61 7.10
C ASP A 321 -18.04 1.29 8.46
N ILE A 322 -18.48 2.55 8.54
CA ILE A 322 -18.34 3.39 9.72
C ILE A 322 -19.24 2.91 10.87
N GLU A 323 -20.38 2.27 10.59
CA GLU A 323 -21.30 1.82 11.64
C GLU A 323 -20.71 0.63 12.40
N ASP A 324 -20.13 -0.34 11.69
CA ASP A 324 -19.38 -1.45 12.31
C ASP A 324 -18.19 -0.93 13.13
N THR A 325 -17.49 0.09 12.61
CA THR A 325 -16.37 0.73 13.30
C THR A 325 -16.81 1.35 14.63
N ILE A 326 -17.87 2.16 14.60
CA ILE A 326 -18.44 2.79 15.80
C ILE A 326 -18.89 1.72 16.81
N ALA A 327 -19.58 0.67 16.37
CA ALA A 327 -20.07 -0.39 17.24
C ALA A 327 -18.94 -1.09 18.01
N ARG A 328 -17.83 -1.40 17.33
CA ARG A 328 -16.64 -2.00 17.95
C ARG A 328 -15.97 -1.06 18.96
N MET A 329 -15.83 0.21 18.61
CA MET A 329 -15.25 1.20 19.52
C MET A 329 -16.11 1.37 20.76
N VAL A 330 -17.43 1.45 20.63
CA VAL A 330 -18.36 1.54 21.77
C VAL A 330 -18.22 0.32 22.67
N GLN A 331 -18.12 -0.89 22.11
CA GLN A 331 -17.93 -2.11 22.90
C GLN A 331 -16.63 -2.06 23.70
N LEU A 332 -15.50 -1.71 23.07
CA LEU A 332 -14.21 -1.58 23.77
C LEU A 332 -14.20 -0.45 24.81
N LYS A 333 -14.83 0.68 24.49
CA LYS A 333 -14.95 1.83 25.40
C LYS A 333 -15.80 1.51 26.63
N SER A 334 -16.82 0.66 26.49
CA SER A 334 -17.63 0.19 27.62
C SER A 334 -16.82 -0.60 28.66
N GLU A 335 -15.70 -1.19 28.24
CA GLU A 335 -14.74 -1.88 29.10
C GLU A 335 -13.63 -0.95 29.62
N GLY A 336 -13.57 0.29 29.13
CA GLY A 336 -12.63 1.33 29.57
C GLY A 336 -11.48 1.62 28.61
N VAL A 337 -11.37 0.94 27.47
CA VAL A 337 -10.31 1.20 26.48
C VAL A 337 -10.49 2.58 25.85
N GLY A 338 -9.42 3.37 25.81
CA GLY A 338 -9.41 4.69 25.18
C GLY A 338 -9.08 4.63 23.69
N PHE A 339 -9.47 5.67 22.95
CA PHE A 339 -9.18 5.82 21.53
C PHE A 339 -8.54 7.16 21.20
N ALA A 340 -7.46 7.11 20.42
CA ALA A 340 -6.85 8.27 19.82
C ALA A 340 -6.94 8.19 18.29
N LEU A 341 -7.18 9.33 17.65
CA LEU A 341 -7.07 9.46 16.21
C LEU A 341 -5.67 9.97 15.87
N ASP A 342 -4.93 9.16 15.12
CA ASP A 342 -3.54 9.39 14.74
C ASP A 342 -3.40 10.05 13.35
N ASP A 343 -2.26 10.67 13.09
CA ASP A 343 -1.93 11.40 11.85
C ASP A 343 -2.99 12.45 11.44
N PHE A 344 -3.64 13.12 12.40
CA PHE A 344 -4.80 13.96 12.10
C PHE A 344 -4.44 15.19 11.26
N GLY A 345 -5.19 15.40 10.18
CA GLY A 345 -5.02 16.50 9.22
C GLY A 345 -4.31 16.10 7.93
N THR A 346 -3.78 14.87 7.83
CA THR A 346 -3.13 14.35 6.61
C THR A 346 -4.11 13.70 5.63
N GLY A 347 -5.31 13.36 6.10
CA GLY A 347 -6.35 12.66 5.34
C GLY A 347 -7.62 13.48 5.08
N TYR A 348 -8.60 12.84 4.43
CA TYR A 348 -9.93 13.41 4.17
C TYR A 348 -10.91 13.05 5.30
N SER A 349 -10.72 13.60 6.49
CA SER A 349 -11.70 13.43 7.56
C SER A 349 -12.95 14.28 7.33
N SER A 350 -14.11 13.62 7.19
CA SER A 350 -15.38 14.32 7.33
C SER A 350 -15.62 14.63 8.80
N LEU A 351 -15.72 15.92 9.15
CA LEU A 351 -16.11 16.39 10.48
C LEU A 351 -17.40 15.74 10.99
N SER A 352 -18.30 15.34 10.07
CA SER A 352 -19.51 14.62 10.40
C SER A 352 -19.25 13.24 11.03
N TYR A 353 -18.19 12.54 10.61
CA TYR A 353 -17.80 11.25 11.17
C TYR A 353 -17.04 11.42 12.48
N LEU A 354 -16.13 12.40 12.55
CA LEU A 354 -15.35 12.67 13.75
C LEU A 354 -16.25 12.87 14.99
N LYS A 355 -17.35 13.62 14.83
CA LYS A 355 -18.35 13.85 15.90
C LYS A 355 -19.04 12.57 16.40
N ARG A 356 -19.12 11.53 15.58
CA ARG A 356 -19.84 10.28 15.92
C ARG A 356 -18.94 9.24 16.57
N LEU A 357 -17.63 9.34 16.37
CA LEU A 357 -16.67 8.38 16.91
C LEU A 357 -16.48 8.65 18.40
N PRO A 358 -16.43 7.60 19.24
CA PRO A 358 -16.20 7.75 20.67
C PRO A 358 -14.70 7.93 20.97
N LEU A 359 -14.08 8.96 20.39
CA LEU A 359 -12.68 9.32 20.60
C LEU A 359 -12.47 10.00 21.95
N ASP A 360 -11.25 9.90 22.48
CA ASP A 360 -10.81 10.61 23.68
C ASP A 360 -9.70 11.62 23.35
N GLN A 361 -8.94 11.35 22.29
CA GLN A 361 -7.75 12.10 21.94
C GLN A 361 -7.56 12.22 20.43
N VAL A 362 -6.91 13.30 19.99
CA VAL A 362 -6.42 13.50 18.63
C VAL A 362 -4.92 13.80 18.69
N LYS A 363 -4.15 13.19 17.80
CA LYS A 363 -2.72 13.43 17.65
C LYS A 363 -2.45 14.28 16.42
N ILE A 364 -1.73 15.38 16.61
CA ILE A 364 -1.32 16.27 15.51
C ILE A 364 -0.08 15.65 14.86
N ASP A 365 -0.19 15.34 13.57
CA ASP A 365 0.89 14.76 12.78
C ASP A 365 2.17 15.61 12.84
N GLN A 366 3.30 14.93 12.96
CA GLN A 366 4.63 15.54 13.05
C GLN A 366 4.98 16.46 11.86
N SER A 367 4.41 16.23 10.67
CA SER A 367 4.67 17.03 9.48
C SER A 367 4.24 18.48 9.68
N PHE A 368 3.09 18.72 10.33
CA PHE A 368 2.62 20.07 10.67
C PHE A 368 3.41 20.67 11.82
N VAL A 369 3.86 19.86 12.78
CA VAL A 369 4.62 20.34 13.95
C VAL A 369 6.05 20.72 13.56
N ARG A 370 6.67 19.98 12.64
CA ARG A 370 8.06 20.17 12.22
C ARG A 370 8.29 21.59 11.72
N ASP A 371 7.42 22.06 10.83
CA ASP A 371 7.58 23.31 10.08
C ASP A 371 6.68 24.45 10.64
N VAL A 372 6.05 24.25 11.82
CA VAL A 372 5.07 25.16 12.44
C VAL A 372 5.54 26.60 12.71
N LEU A 373 6.86 26.82 12.81
CA LEU A 373 7.45 28.14 13.04
C LEU A 373 7.77 28.88 11.73
N THR A 374 7.81 28.16 10.62
CA THR A 374 8.31 28.65 9.32
C THR A 374 7.27 28.64 8.23
N ASP A 375 6.30 27.70 8.26
CA ASP A 375 5.19 27.64 7.32
C ASP A 375 3.90 28.18 7.97
N PRO A 376 3.36 29.31 7.48
CA PRO A 376 2.09 29.86 7.94
C PRO A 376 0.89 28.91 7.76
N ASN A 377 0.92 28.02 6.76
CA ASN A 377 -0.14 27.06 6.50
C ASN A 377 -0.15 25.98 7.58
N ASP A 378 1.00 25.38 7.91
CA ASP A 378 1.11 24.39 8.97
C ASP A 378 0.69 24.99 10.32
N ALA A 379 1.13 26.22 10.60
CA ALA A 379 0.69 26.94 11.79
C ALA A 379 -0.83 27.16 11.82
N ALA A 380 -1.48 27.40 10.67
CA ALA A 380 -2.92 27.54 10.57
C ALA A 380 -3.66 26.20 10.76
N ILE A 381 -3.12 25.11 10.22
CA ILE A 381 -3.66 23.76 10.39
C ILE A 381 -3.62 23.37 11.87
N VAL A 382 -2.47 23.50 12.54
CA VAL A 382 -2.31 23.22 13.98
C VAL A 382 -3.32 24.00 14.82
N ARG A 383 -3.49 25.31 14.59
CA ARG A 383 -4.49 26.12 15.31
C ARG A 383 -5.91 25.64 15.07
N THR A 384 -6.22 25.21 13.86
CA THR A 384 -7.54 24.70 13.48
C THR A 384 -7.83 23.37 14.18
N ILE A 385 -6.86 22.45 14.22
CA ILE A 385 -6.98 21.17 14.92
C ILE A 385 -7.21 21.41 16.41
N LEU A 386 -6.44 22.31 17.05
CA LEU A 386 -6.61 22.65 18.47
C LEU A 386 -7.99 23.22 18.77
N ALA A 387 -8.49 24.13 17.93
CA ALA A 387 -9.83 24.71 18.09
C ALA A 387 -10.94 23.67 17.90
N LEU A 388 -10.76 22.75 16.94
CA LEU A 388 -11.70 21.67 16.68
C LEU A 388 -11.77 20.68 17.85
N ALA A 389 -10.61 20.20 18.31
CA ALA A 389 -10.53 19.26 19.42
C ALA A 389 -11.18 19.83 20.68
N LYS A 390 -10.92 21.11 20.99
CA LYS A 390 -11.59 21.82 22.09
C LYS A 390 -13.11 21.88 21.92
N SER A 391 -13.61 22.03 20.70
CA SER A 391 -15.05 22.07 20.42
C SER A 391 -15.73 20.70 20.55
N LEU A 392 -14.95 19.62 20.45
CA LEU A 392 -15.40 18.23 20.54
C LEU A 392 -15.06 17.58 21.89
N ASP A 393 -14.47 18.33 22.83
CA ASP A 393 -14.02 17.84 24.13
C ASP A 393 -12.99 16.70 24.02
N LEU A 394 -12.05 16.84 23.07
CA LEU A 394 -10.98 15.87 22.82
C LEU A 394 -9.64 16.37 23.37
N GLU A 395 -8.88 15.48 23.99
CA GLU A 395 -7.48 15.73 24.33
C GLU A 395 -6.64 15.90 23.06
N VAL A 396 -5.58 16.70 23.12
CA VAL A 396 -4.65 16.88 21.99
C VAL A 396 -3.23 16.56 22.41
N VAL A 397 -2.58 15.71 21.61
CA VAL A 397 -1.14 15.44 21.70
C VAL A 397 -0.48 15.93 20.42
N ALA A 398 0.53 16.78 20.52
CA ALA A 398 1.36 17.15 19.38
C ALA A 398 2.57 16.23 19.25
N GLU A 399 2.74 15.62 18.08
CA GLU A 399 3.85 14.71 17.80
C GLU A 399 5.05 15.41 17.17
N GLY A 400 6.20 14.76 17.19
CA GLY A 400 7.40 15.29 16.53
C GLY A 400 7.91 16.60 17.14
N VAL A 401 7.64 16.85 18.43
CA VAL A 401 8.17 18.03 19.12
C VAL A 401 9.67 17.83 19.39
N GLU A 402 10.50 18.53 18.64
CA GLU A 402 11.97 18.41 18.70
C GLU A 402 12.65 19.64 19.28
N THR A 403 12.01 20.82 19.23
CA THR A 403 12.59 22.09 19.67
C THR A 403 11.75 22.80 20.72
N THR A 404 12.40 23.60 21.56
CA THR A 404 11.72 24.45 22.54
C THR A 404 10.84 25.53 21.88
N GLY A 405 11.17 25.93 20.64
CA GLY A 405 10.36 26.84 19.84
C GLY A 405 9.01 26.24 19.46
N GLN A 406 9.00 25.01 18.93
CA GLN A 406 7.76 24.26 18.62
C GLN A 406 6.91 24.09 19.88
N LEU A 407 7.52 23.65 20.99
CA LEU A 407 6.84 23.51 22.28
C LEU A 407 6.19 24.82 22.74
N SER A 408 6.91 25.93 22.62
CA SER A 408 6.41 27.25 23.04
C SER A 408 5.23 27.69 22.19
N PHE A 409 5.29 27.48 20.86
CA PHE A 409 4.18 27.76 19.95
C PHE A 409 2.94 26.93 20.31
N LEU A 410 3.10 25.62 20.50
CA LEU A 410 1.99 24.71 20.79
C LEU A 410 1.34 25.03 22.14
N ARG A 411 2.14 25.31 23.18
CA ARG A 411 1.63 25.74 24.50
C ARG A 411 0.87 27.06 24.43
N LEU A 412 1.38 28.04 23.68
CA LEU A 412 0.72 29.33 23.51
C LEU A 412 -0.69 29.19 22.92
N HIS A 413 -0.90 28.19 22.07
CA HIS A 413 -2.18 27.92 21.42
C HIS A 413 -3.05 26.88 22.15
N GLY A 414 -2.64 26.46 23.36
CA GLY A 414 -3.46 25.61 24.24
C GLY A 414 -3.32 24.11 24.01
N CYS A 415 -2.22 23.63 23.41
CA CYS A 415 -1.90 22.20 23.38
C CYS A 415 -1.48 21.73 24.80
N GLU A 416 -2.01 20.59 25.24
CA GLU A 416 -1.81 20.09 26.61
C GLU A 416 -0.93 18.83 26.68
N GLY A 417 -0.88 18.03 25.60
CA GLY A 417 -0.02 16.86 25.47
C GLY A 417 1.07 17.01 24.42
N PHE A 418 2.23 16.39 24.66
CA PHE A 418 3.39 16.50 23.78
C PHE A 418 4.15 15.17 23.69
N GLN A 419 4.63 14.87 22.49
CA GLN A 419 5.48 13.73 22.19
C GLN A 419 6.57 14.15 21.20
N GLY A 420 7.79 13.68 21.41
CA GLY A 420 8.89 13.94 20.48
C GLY A 420 10.27 13.82 21.11
N TYR A 421 11.30 13.99 20.30
CA TYR A 421 12.69 13.81 20.73
C TYR A 421 13.16 14.84 21.76
N LEU A 422 12.43 15.95 21.92
CA LEU A 422 12.67 16.89 23.01
C LEU A 422 12.47 16.24 24.39
N PHE A 423 11.57 15.26 24.50
CA PHE A 423 11.20 14.60 25.76
C PHE A 423 11.80 13.21 25.92
N GLY A 424 12.06 12.52 24.80
CA GLY A 424 12.69 11.21 24.80
C GLY A 424 12.63 10.54 23.44
N ARG A 425 13.70 9.82 23.09
CA ARG A 425 13.66 8.90 21.95
C ARG A 425 12.98 7.59 22.36
N PRO A 426 12.32 6.88 21.43
CA PRO A 426 11.77 5.56 21.71
C PRO A 426 12.84 4.60 22.23
N GLY A 427 12.65 4.08 23.44
CA GLY A 427 13.59 3.17 24.12
C GLY A 427 12.90 1.95 24.72
N PRO A 428 13.67 0.92 25.15
CA PRO A 428 13.14 -0.27 25.78
C PRO A 428 12.49 -0.02 27.14
#